data_AF-A0A7X7BS99-F1
#
_entry.id   AF-A0A7X7BS99-F1
#
_cell.length_a   1.000
_cell.length_b   1.000
_cell.length_c   1.000
_cell.angle_alpha   90.00
_cell.angle_beta   90.00
_cell.angle_gamma   90.00
#
_symmetry.space_group_name_H-M   'P 1'
#
loop_
_entity.id
_entity.type
_entity.pdbx_description
1 polymer ?
#
loop_
_entity_poly.entity_id
_entity_poly.type
_entity_poly.pdbx_seq_one_letter_code
_entity_poly.pdbx_strand_id
1 'polypeptide(L)'
;LDLALNNLQEAGLIDEHPTPEKMEWVRQLVNIYSVQMSYTKQIVDMAKIFFKDAKDLSDEEIEEIKNDDGRGVIEEFKKQLDLIPRFTSVQIMNAIQATRKATGVKGRKLFMPIRIATTRSMVGPGIGEAMELLGKERVVEHIDLTLKQMSANNL
;
A
#
# COMPACT_ATOMS: atom_id res chain seq x y z
N LEU A 1 -17.02 -13.20 -6.51
CA LEU A 1 -16.57 -12.06 -7.33
C LEU A 1 -17.74 -11.12 -7.61
N ASP A 2 -18.82 -11.64 -8.20
CA ASP A 2 -19.99 -10.87 -8.66
C ASP A 2 -20.60 -9.95 -7.61
N LEU A 3 -20.84 -10.45 -6.38
CA LEU A 3 -21.35 -9.62 -5.29
C LEU A 3 -20.39 -8.47 -4.91
N ALA A 4 -19.08 -8.69 -4.94
CA ALA A 4 -18.11 -7.64 -4.62
C ALA A 4 -18.03 -6.60 -5.74
N LEU A 5 -18.07 -7.05 -7.00
CA LEU A 5 -18.13 -6.16 -8.16
C LEU A 5 -19.38 -5.27 -8.10
N ASN A 6 -20.56 -5.85 -7.86
CA ASN A 6 -21.81 -5.08 -7.75
C ASN A 6 -21.72 -4.02 -6.64
N ASN A 7 -21.20 -4.35 -5.46
CA ASN A 7 -21.01 -3.38 -4.38
C ASN A 7 -20.05 -2.25 -4.77
N LEU A 8 -18.97 -2.53 -5.51
CA LEU A 8 -18.04 -1.51 -5.99
C LEU A 8 -18.67 -0.60 -7.06
N GLN A 9 -19.54 -1.15 -7.92
CA GLN A 9 -20.27 -0.41 -8.94
C GLN A 9 -21.34 0.50 -8.33
N GLU A 10 -22.15 -0.01 -7.40
CA GLU A 10 -23.12 0.79 -6.64
C GLU A 10 -22.46 1.94 -5.87
N ALA A 11 -21.21 1.75 -5.41
CA ALA A 11 -20.43 2.78 -4.74
C ALA A 11 -19.73 3.77 -5.69
N GLY A 12 -19.87 3.60 -7.02
CA GLY A 12 -19.25 4.45 -8.03
C GLY A 12 -17.72 4.32 -8.11
N LEU A 13 -17.14 3.22 -7.58
CA LEU A 13 -15.70 2.97 -7.64
C LEU A 13 -15.28 2.23 -8.92
N ILE A 14 -16.21 1.51 -9.54
CA ILE A 14 -16.02 0.74 -10.77
C ILE A 14 -17.19 1.05 -11.71
N ASP A 15 -16.91 1.21 -13.00
CA ASP A 15 -17.95 1.43 -14.01
C ASP A 15 -18.85 0.19 -14.18
N GLU A 16 -20.07 0.37 -14.71
CA GLU A 16 -20.99 -0.75 -15.00
C GLU A 16 -20.40 -1.76 -16.00
N HIS A 17 -19.59 -1.27 -16.93
CA HIS A 17 -18.93 -2.05 -17.97
C HIS A 17 -17.41 -1.80 -17.97
N PRO A 18 -16.68 -2.34 -16.97
CA PRO A 18 -15.24 -2.15 -16.86
C PRO A 18 -14.50 -2.87 -18.00
N THR A 19 -13.35 -2.34 -18.40
CA THR A 19 -12.48 -2.99 -19.39
C THR A 19 -11.97 -4.36 -18.89
N PRO A 20 -11.50 -5.25 -19.77
CA PRO A 20 -10.89 -6.51 -19.34
C PRO A 20 -9.73 -6.31 -18.35
N GLU A 21 -8.89 -5.28 -18.52
CA GLU A 21 -7.82 -5.00 -17.56
C GLU A 21 -8.39 -4.57 -16.21
N LYS A 22 -9.43 -3.71 -16.20
CA LYS A 22 -10.05 -3.27 -14.95
C LYS A 22 -10.76 -4.42 -14.24
N MET A 23 -11.36 -5.35 -14.98
CA MET A 23 -11.95 -6.57 -14.42
C MET A 23 -10.91 -7.48 -13.77
N GLU A 24 -9.74 -7.65 -14.39
CA GLU A 24 -8.63 -8.37 -13.78
C GLU A 24 -8.13 -7.68 -12.51
N TRP A 25 -8.00 -6.36 -12.56
CA TRP A 25 -7.65 -5.57 -11.38
C TRP A 25 -8.68 -5.74 -10.24
N VAL A 26 -9.98 -5.73 -10.53
CA VAL A 26 -11.05 -5.99 -9.53
C VAL A 26 -10.95 -7.41 -8.98
N ARG A 27 -10.65 -8.40 -9.82
CA ARG A 27 -10.47 -9.79 -9.39
C ARG A 27 -9.31 -9.90 -8.40
N GLN A 28 -8.19 -9.25 -8.67
CA GLN A 28 -7.03 -9.20 -7.77
C GLN A 28 -7.38 -8.50 -6.45
N LEU A 29 -8.02 -7.33 -6.52
CA LEU A 29 -8.52 -6.60 -5.35
C LEU A 29 -9.39 -7.49 -4.45
N VAL A 30 -10.39 -8.15 -5.04
CA VAL A 30 -11.32 -9.01 -4.30
C VAL A 30 -10.59 -10.21 -3.72
N ASN A 31 -9.63 -10.81 -4.44
CA ASN A 31 -8.85 -11.94 -3.95
C ASN A 31 -8.04 -11.57 -2.71
N ILE A 32 -7.35 -10.42 -2.75
CA ILE A 32 -6.49 -9.92 -1.67
C ILE A 32 -7.29 -9.65 -0.37
N TYR A 33 -8.54 -9.22 -0.47
CA TYR A 33 -9.40 -8.98 0.70
C TYR A 33 -10.34 -10.13 1.05
N SER A 34 -10.47 -11.15 0.20
CA SER A 34 -11.47 -12.22 0.37
C SER A 34 -11.40 -12.90 1.74
N VAL A 35 -10.19 -13.09 2.27
CA VAL A 35 -9.95 -13.71 3.58
C VAL A 35 -10.22 -12.74 4.74
N GLN A 36 -10.17 -11.43 4.51
CA GLN A 36 -10.38 -10.39 5.52
C GLN A 36 -11.83 -9.92 5.62
N MET A 37 -12.62 -10.13 4.55
CA MET A 37 -14.02 -9.73 4.50
C MET A 37 -14.91 -10.71 5.26
N SER A 38 -15.70 -10.17 6.19
CA SER A 38 -16.83 -10.87 6.81
C SER A 38 -18.07 -10.85 5.91
N TYR A 39 -18.23 -9.79 5.11
CA TYR A 39 -19.30 -9.65 4.12
C TYR A 39 -18.83 -8.78 2.93
N THR A 40 -19.40 -9.01 1.75
CA THR A 40 -18.89 -8.44 0.49
C THR A 40 -18.96 -6.92 0.43
N LYS A 41 -19.91 -6.27 1.12
CA LYS A 41 -20.02 -4.81 1.15
C LYS A 41 -18.81 -4.11 1.80
N GLN A 42 -18.05 -4.80 2.65
CA GLN A 42 -16.81 -4.23 3.24
C GLN A 42 -15.75 -3.90 2.19
N ILE A 43 -15.81 -4.51 1.00
CA ILE A 43 -14.87 -4.24 -0.08
C ILE A 43 -14.86 -2.76 -0.48
N VAL A 44 -16.00 -2.07 -0.37
CA VAL A 44 -16.11 -0.65 -0.75
C VAL A 44 -15.22 0.21 0.13
N ASP A 45 -15.20 -0.05 1.43
CA ASP A 45 -14.35 0.69 2.37
C ASP A 45 -12.89 0.27 2.26
N MET A 46 -12.63 -1.04 2.15
CA MET A 46 -11.29 -1.59 2.02
C MET A 46 -10.58 -1.11 0.74
N ALA A 47 -11.31 -1.02 -0.37
CA ALA A 47 -10.74 -0.67 -1.66
C ALA A 47 -10.44 0.83 -1.82
N LYS A 48 -10.94 1.69 -0.91
CA LYS A 48 -10.72 3.15 -0.98
C LYS A 48 -9.25 3.54 -1.11
N ILE A 49 -8.33 2.77 -0.53
CA ILE A 49 -6.88 3.04 -0.61
C ILE A 49 -6.34 2.99 -2.05
N PHE A 50 -7.01 2.28 -2.95
CA PHE A 50 -6.59 2.14 -4.35
C PHE A 50 -7.22 3.17 -5.29
N PHE A 51 -8.32 3.79 -4.89
CA PHE A 51 -9.05 4.76 -5.72
C PHE A 51 -8.83 6.21 -5.28
N LYS A 52 -8.55 6.45 -4.00
CA LYS A 52 -8.35 7.80 -3.47
C LYS A 52 -6.96 8.32 -3.81
N ASP A 53 -6.88 9.53 -4.33
CA ASP A 53 -5.63 10.27 -4.49
C ASP A 53 -4.88 10.38 -3.17
N ALA A 54 -3.55 10.56 -3.26
CA ALA A 54 -2.67 10.62 -2.13
C ALA A 54 -3.02 11.81 -1.22
N LYS A 55 -3.74 11.54 -0.12
CA LYS A 55 -4.06 12.52 0.93
C LYS A 55 -2.94 12.62 1.93
N ASP A 56 -2.83 13.72 2.65
CA ASP A 56 -1.90 13.82 3.77
C ASP A 56 -2.11 12.70 4.79
N LEU A 57 -1.00 12.20 5.35
CA LEU A 57 -1.05 11.22 6.44
C LEU A 57 -1.73 11.87 7.65
N SER A 58 -2.48 11.08 8.42
CA SER A 58 -3.03 11.55 9.70
C SER A 58 -1.91 11.77 10.72
N ASP A 59 -2.21 12.54 11.77
CA ASP A 59 -1.27 12.73 12.90
C ASP A 59 -0.87 11.38 13.53
N GLU A 60 -1.82 10.44 13.61
CA GLU A 60 -1.57 9.08 14.13
C GLU A 60 -0.60 8.30 13.22
N GLU A 61 -0.75 8.42 11.90
CA GLU A 61 0.15 7.81 10.91
C GLU A 61 1.56 8.39 10.97
N ILE A 62 1.67 9.71 11.14
CA ILE A 62 2.95 10.41 11.30
C ILE A 62 3.64 9.99 12.60
N GLU A 63 2.94 10.02 13.74
CA GLU A 63 3.51 9.65 15.03
C GLU A 63 3.99 8.19 15.04
N GLU A 64 3.33 7.30 14.30
CA GLU A 64 3.77 5.91 14.19
C GLU A 64 5.11 5.73 13.47
N ILE A 65 5.39 6.57 12.47
CA ILE A 65 6.61 6.48 11.66
C ILE A 65 7.71 7.45 12.09
N LYS A 66 7.42 8.32 13.05
CA LYS A 66 8.31 9.35 13.63
C LYS A 66 9.49 8.80 14.43
N ASN A 67 9.48 7.51 14.72
CA ASN A 67 10.53 6.84 15.50
C ASN A 67 11.89 6.95 14.79
N ASP A 68 13.01 6.93 15.55
CA ASP A 68 14.39 7.08 15.04
C ASP A 68 14.72 6.21 13.81
N ASP A 69 14.10 5.03 13.70
CA ASP A 69 14.33 4.07 12.63
C ASP A 69 13.47 4.33 11.37
N GLY A 70 12.35 5.04 11.48
CA GLY A 70 11.27 5.07 10.49
C GLY A 70 11.69 5.71 9.17
N ARG A 71 12.30 6.89 9.23
CA ARG A 71 12.80 7.60 8.04
C ARG A 71 13.85 6.77 7.30
N GLY A 72 14.84 6.24 8.02
CA GLY A 72 15.90 5.42 7.44
C GLY A 72 15.38 4.15 6.77
N VAL A 73 14.36 3.51 7.37
CA VAL A 73 13.67 2.36 6.76
C VAL A 73 12.98 2.72 5.46
N ILE A 74 12.24 3.84 5.42
CA ILE A 74 11.50 4.27 4.22
C ILE A 74 12.47 4.63 3.09
N GLU A 75 13.51 5.41 3.38
CA GLU A 75 14.52 5.80 2.41
C GLU A 75 15.28 4.59 1.85
N GLU A 76 15.64 3.63 2.71
CA GLU A 76 16.32 2.42 2.26
C GLU A 76 15.38 1.51 1.46
N PHE A 77 14.12 1.37 1.86
CA PHE A 77 13.14 0.63 1.08
C PHE A 77 12.92 1.21 -0.31
N LYS A 78 12.89 2.54 -0.45
CA LYS A 78 12.83 3.21 -1.76
C LYS A 78 13.98 2.76 -2.67
N LYS A 79 15.22 2.75 -2.15
CA LYS A 79 16.38 2.28 -2.92
C LYS A 79 16.24 0.82 -3.32
N GLN A 80 15.79 -0.04 -2.41
CA GLN A 80 15.61 -1.46 -2.71
C GLN A 80 14.53 -1.71 -3.77
N LEU A 81 13.47 -0.88 -3.82
CA LEU A 81 12.46 -0.93 -4.88
C LEU A 81 13.00 -0.56 -6.27
N ASP A 82 14.07 0.23 -6.36
CA ASP A 82 14.69 0.55 -7.66
C ASP A 82 15.54 -0.60 -8.21
N LEU A 83 15.93 -1.55 -7.34
CA LEU A 83 16.76 -2.69 -7.71
C LEU A 83 15.95 -3.91 -8.17
N ILE A 84 14.64 -3.94 -7.94
CA ILE A 84 13.84 -5.10 -8.33
C ILE A 84 13.57 -5.13 -9.85
N PRO A 85 13.67 -6.31 -10.49
CA PRO A 85 13.51 -6.43 -11.94
C PRO A 85 12.05 -6.30 -12.41
N ARG A 86 11.10 -6.60 -11.54
CA ARG A 86 9.65 -6.55 -11.80
C ARG A 86 8.93 -6.13 -10.54
N PHE A 87 7.88 -5.33 -10.68
CA PHE A 87 7.08 -4.84 -9.57
C PHE A 87 5.98 -5.85 -9.21
N THR A 88 6.37 -6.96 -8.60
CA THR A 88 5.47 -8.03 -8.14
C THR A 88 5.55 -8.22 -6.64
N SER A 89 4.51 -8.75 -6.00
CA SER A 89 4.46 -8.97 -4.54
C SER A 89 5.68 -9.74 -4.03
N VAL A 90 6.12 -10.78 -4.76
CA VAL A 90 7.31 -11.56 -4.41
C VAL A 90 8.58 -10.70 -4.40
N GLN A 91 8.79 -9.89 -5.44
CA GLN A 91 9.98 -9.03 -5.53
C GLN A 91 9.93 -7.88 -4.52
N ILE A 92 8.74 -7.33 -4.26
CA ILE A 92 8.52 -6.32 -3.24
C ILE A 92 8.84 -6.88 -1.85
N MET A 93 8.41 -8.11 -1.54
CA MET A 93 8.77 -8.78 -0.29
C MET A 93 10.28 -9.00 -0.18
N ASN A 94 10.97 -9.33 -1.28
CA ASN A 94 12.43 -9.41 -1.31
C ASN A 94 13.10 -8.06 -1.02
N ALA A 95 12.57 -6.96 -1.57
CA ALA A 95 13.04 -5.61 -1.26
C ALA A 95 12.88 -5.29 0.23
N ILE A 96 11.75 -5.65 0.86
CA ILE A 96 11.56 -5.50 2.32
C ILE A 96 12.61 -6.31 3.09
N GLN A 97 12.92 -7.54 2.66
CA GLN A 97 13.96 -8.35 3.31
C GLN A 97 15.37 -7.75 3.13
N ALA A 98 15.64 -7.12 1.99
CA ALA A 98 16.89 -6.41 1.74
C ALA A 98 17.01 -5.17 2.64
N THR A 99 15.93 -4.38 2.77
CA THR A 99 15.85 -3.26 3.72
C THR A 99 16.10 -3.71 5.15
N ARG A 100 15.46 -4.81 5.59
CA ARG A 100 15.70 -5.42 6.91
C ARG A 100 17.19 -5.71 7.14
N LYS A 101 17.88 -6.22 6.13
CA LYS A 101 19.31 -6.57 6.22
C LYS A 101 20.18 -5.32 6.28
N ALA A 102 19.84 -4.29 5.48
CA ALA A 102 20.60 -3.06 5.40
C ALA A 102 20.46 -2.19 6.66
N THR A 103 19.26 -2.07 7.21
CA THR A 103 18.98 -1.23 8.39
C THR A 103 19.11 -1.99 9.71
N GLY A 104 19.01 -3.32 9.70
CA GLY A 104 18.93 -4.14 10.91
C GLY A 104 17.58 -4.07 11.63
N VAL A 105 16.65 -3.23 11.18
CA VAL A 105 15.33 -2.98 11.78
C VAL A 105 14.38 -4.14 11.44
N LYS A 106 13.57 -4.58 12.41
CA LYS A 106 12.72 -5.79 12.30
C LYS A 106 11.30 -5.57 12.82
N GLY A 107 10.42 -6.52 12.52
CA GLY A 107 9.06 -6.55 13.06
C GLY A 107 8.27 -5.29 12.73
N ARG A 108 7.48 -4.82 13.70
CA ARG A 108 6.60 -3.65 13.52
C ARG A 108 7.36 -2.41 13.02
N LYS A 109 8.55 -2.14 13.58
CA LYS A 109 9.42 -1.01 13.21
C LYS A 109 9.92 -1.04 11.76
N LEU A 110 9.92 -2.21 11.11
CA LEU A 110 10.25 -2.33 9.68
C LEU A 110 8.99 -2.22 8.82
N PHE A 111 7.99 -3.04 9.13
CA PHE A 111 6.85 -3.23 8.25
C PHE A 111 5.88 -2.03 8.28
N MET A 112 5.73 -1.36 9.42
CA MET A 112 4.75 -0.28 9.55
C MET A 112 5.18 1.02 8.87
N PRO A 113 6.45 1.47 8.99
CA PRO A 113 6.92 2.60 8.19
C PRO A 113 6.79 2.33 6.68
N ILE A 114 7.15 1.13 6.22
CA ILE A 114 6.98 0.75 4.80
C ILE A 114 5.50 0.75 4.42
N ARG A 115 4.60 0.19 5.25
CA ARG A 115 3.17 0.16 4.95
C ARG A 115 2.61 1.58 4.82
N ILE A 116 2.80 2.40 5.84
CA ILE A 116 2.26 3.75 5.85
C ILE A 116 2.84 4.56 4.68
N ALA A 117 4.15 4.47 4.43
CA ALA A 117 4.78 5.20 3.33
C ALA A 117 4.29 4.77 1.95
N THR A 118 3.89 3.50 1.75
CA THR A 118 3.54 2.95 0.44
C THR A 118 2.03 2.92 0.18
N THR A 119 1.23 2.64 1.20
CA THR A 119 -0.24 2.51 1.09
C THR A 119 -1.00 3.67 1.71
N ARG A 120 -0.31 4.57 2.44
CA ARG A 120 -0.93 5.69 3.19
C ARG A 120 -2.05 5.21 4.11
N SER A 121 -1.78 4.09 4.79
CA SER A 121 -2.71 3.45 5.72
C SER A 121 -1.95 2.60 6.72
N MET A 122 -2.42 2.56 7.97
CA MET A 122 -1.93 1.63 8.99
C MET A 122 -2.44 0.20 8.82
N VAL A 123 -3.52 0.03 8.08
CA VAL A 123 -4.23 -1.24 7.93
C VAL A 123 -4.29 -1.67 6.47
N GLY A 124 -4.72 -2.89 6.22
CA GLY A 124 -4.93 -3.40 4.88
C GLY A 124 -4.36 -4.80 4.69
N PRO A 125 -4.32 -5.27 3.43
CA PRO A 125 -4.00 -6.64 3.13
C PRO A 125 -2.49 -6.86 3.11
N GLY A 126 -2.03 -8.01 2.62
CA GLY A 126 -0.60 -8.30 2.49
C GLY A 126 0.12 -7.15 1.80
N ILE A 127 1.18 -6.62 2.43
CA ILE A 127 1.80 -5.37 2.01
C ILE A 127 2.38 -5.46 0.58
N GLY A 128 2.94 -6.61 0.20
CA GLY A 128 3.45 -6.85 -1.16
C GLY A 128 2.35 -6.88 -2.21
N GLU A 129 1.21 -7.51 -1.89
CA GLU A 129 0.05 -7.61 -2.79
C GLU A 129 -0.65 -6.25 -2.93
N ALA A 130 -0.77 -5.50 -1.84
CA ALA A 130 -1.30 -4.14 -1.84
C ALA A 130 -0.44 -3.22 -2.72
N MET A 131 0.88 -3.27 -2.56
CA MET A 131 1.79 -2.49 -3.40
C MET A 131 1.69 -2.91 -4.86
N GLU A 132 1.74 -4.20 -5.18
CA GLU A 132 1.61 -4.71 -6.56
C GLU A 132 0.33 -4.20 -7.22
N LEU A 133 -0.80 -4.21 -6.51
CA LEU A 133 -2.09 -3.74 -7.01
C LEU A 133 -2.16 -2.21 -7.17
N LEU A 134 -1.44 -1.44 -6.33
CA LEU A 134 -1.28 0.01 -6.47
C LEU A 134 -0.40 0.39 -7.67
N GLY A 135 0.61 -0.43 -7.98
CA GLY A 135 1.59 -0.19 -9.03
C GLY A 135 2.78 0.65 -8.59
N LYS A 136 3.89 0.53 -9.34
CA LYS A 136 5.19 1.12 -8.98
C LYS A 136 5.14 2.64 -8.84
N GLU A 137 4.56 3.30 -9.82
CA GLU A 137 4.53 4.77 -9.91
C GLU A 137 3.83 5.36 -8.67
N ARG A 138 2.64 4.85 -8.34
CA ARG A 138 1.86 5.29 -7.19
C ARG A 138 2.55 5.00 -5.85
N VAL A 139 3.19 3.84 -5.74
CA VAL A 139 3.95 3.48 -4.53
C VAL A 139 5.14 4.43 -4.32
N VAL A 140 5.89 4.75 -5.37
CA VAL A 140 7.02 5.69 -5.28
C VAL A 140 6.53 7.10 -4.97
N GLU A 141 5.44 7.55 -5.59
CA GLU A 141 4.81 8.84 -5.27
C GLU A 141 4.41 8.93 -3.80
N HIS A 142 3.76 7.89 -3.25
CA HIS A 142 3.37 7.85 -1.84
C HIS A 142 4.58 7.91 -0.89
N ILE A 143 5.67 7.22 -1.23
CA ILE A 143 6.92 7.27 -0.45
C ILE A 143 7.45 8.70 -0.44
N ASP A 144 7.50 9.36 -1.59
CA ASP A 144 8.04 10.71 -1.71
C ASP A 144 7.19 11.76 -0.96
N LEU A 145 5.87 11.63 -1.03
CA LEU A 145 4.96 12.46 -0.25
C LEU A 145 5.15 12.25 1.26
N THR A 146 5.33 10.99 1.68
CA THR A 146 5.58 10.65 3.09
C THR A 146 6.89 11.25 3.58
N LEU A 147 7.99 11.09 2.84
CA LEU A 147 9.29 11.66 3.22
C LEU A 147 9.25 13.20 3.27
N LYS A 148 8.53 13.83 2.34
CA LYS A 148 8.31 15.27 2.34
C LYS A 148 7.54 15.73 3.58
N GLN A 149 6.47 15.02 3.96
CA GLN A 149 5.69 15.30 5.16
C GLN A 149 6.52 15.10 6.44
N MET A 150 7.35 14.05 6.51
CA MET A 150 8.25 13.85 7.64
C MET A 150 9.23 15.03 7.78
N SER A 151 9.87 15.46 6.69
CA SER A 151 10.76 16.63 6.70
C SER A 151 10.05 17.92 7.14
N ALA A 152 8.81 18.16 6.71
CA ALA A 152 8.04 19.33 7.13
C ALA A 152 7.69 19.34 8.63
N ASN A 153 7.64 18.15 9.25
CA ASN A 153 7.38 17.96 10.67
C ASN A 153 8.67 17.87 11.53
N ASN A 154 9.84 18.19 10.95
CA ASN A 154 11.16 18.03 11.57
C ASN A 154 11.49 16.59 12.00
N LEU A 155 11.07 15.60 11.20
CA LEU A 155 11.27 14.17 11.42
C LEU A 155 12.26 13.56 10.40
#